data_AF-A0A0F9Q031-F1
#
_entry.id   AF-A0A0F9Q031-F1
#
_cell.length_a   1.000
_cell.length_b   1.000
_cell.length_c   1.000
_cell.angle_alpha   90.00
_cell.angle_beta   90.00
_cell.angle_gamma   90.00
#
_symmetry.space_group_name_H-M   'P 1'
#
loop_
_entity.id
_entity.type
_entity.pdbx_description
1 polymer ?
#
loop_
_entity_poly.entity_id
_entity_poly.type
_entity_poly.pdbx_seq_one_letter_code
_entity_poly.pdbx_strand_id
1 'polypeptide(L)'
;MSRRVNQYRKPGPTQKTNKDLNAKFEDYIKKGNRITLEVIHLKVSKESVPSLTIDDLKNKDLRKALEGLLIYNYREKNYILLNK
;
A
#
# COMPACT_ATOMS: atom_id res chain seq x y z
N MET A 1 0.47 -4.82 -12.68
CA MET A 1 1.34 -4.07 -11.75
C MET A 1 2.13 -2.94 -12.40
N SER A 2 2.80 -3.16 -13.54
CA SER A 2 3.66 -2.17 -14.21
C SER A 2 3.03 -0.78 -14.43
N ARG A 3 1.74 -0.73 -14.79
CA ARG A 3 1.01 0.55 -15.00
C ARG A 3 0.92 1.41 -13.73
N ARG A 4 0.76 0.81 -12.54
CA ARG A 4 0.63 1.54 -11.27
C ARG A 4 1.98 2.09 -10.81
N VAL A 5 3.04 1.29 -10.92
CA VAL A 5 4.42 1.74 -10.65
C VAL A 5 4.80 2.90 -11.57
N ASN A 6 4.44 2.82 -12.85
CA ASN A 6 4.71 3.90 -13.81
C ASN A 6 3.95 5.19 -13.48
N GLN A 7 2.75 5.11 -12.91
CA GLN A 7 2.01 6.30 -12.46
C GLN A 7 2.67 7.00 -11.26
N TYR A 8 3.44 6.26 -10.44
CA TYR A 8 4.24 6.86 -9.38
C TYR A 8 5.56 7.44 -9.91
N ARG A 9 6.24 6.75 -10.84
CA ARG A 9 7.51 7.23 -11.43
C ARG A 9 7.35 8.43 -12.38
N LYS A 10 6.24 8.45 -13.13
CA LYS A 10 5.92 9.48 -14.13
C LYS A 10 4.51 10.01 -13.90
N PRO A 11 4.28 10.71 -12.78
CA PRO A 11 2.96 11.22 -12.44
C PRO A 11 2.51 12.27 -13.47
N GLY A 12 1.25 12.19 -13.88
CA GLY A 12 0.64 13.19 -14.76
C GLY A 12 0.55 14.57 -14.11
N PRO A 13 0.27 15.63 -14.90
CA PRO A 13 0.31 17.01 -14.43
C PRO A 13 -0.65 17.29 -13.26
N THR A 14 -1.79 16.62 -13.19
CA THR A 14 -2.81 16.79 -12.15
C THR A 14 -2.64 15.85 -10.94
N GLN A 15 -1.69 14.90 -10.98
CA GLN A 15 -1.56 13.86 -9.96
C GLN A 15 -0.67 14.30 -8.78
N LYS A 16 -1.09 15.32 -8.02
CA LYS A 16 -0.31 15.91 -6.93
C LYS A 16 0.19 14.88 -5.91
N THR A 17 -0.67 13.98 -5.43
CA THR A 17 -0.28 12.91 -4.50
C THR A 17 0.82 12.01 -5.06
N ASN A 18 0.74 11.63 -6.34
CA ASN A 18 1.78 10.80 -6.95
C ASN A 18 3.08 11.57 -7.14
N LYS A 19 3.04 12.88 -7.39
CA LYS A 19 4.23 13.74 -7.43
C LYS A 19 4.92 13.79 -6.08
N ASP A 20 4.17 13.98 -5.00
CA ASP A 20 4.71 14.01 -3.64
C ASP A 20 5.32 12.67 -3.25
N LEU A 21 4.68 11.56 -3.64
CA LEU A 21 5.21 10.22 -3.44
C LEU A 21 6.49 9.99 -4.25
N ASN A 22 6.53 10.43 -5.51
CA ASN A 22 7.72 10.32 -6.34
C ASN A 22 8.91 11.07 -5.74
N ALA A 23 8.69 12.30 -5.24
CA ALA A 23 9.72 13.07 -4.58
C ALA A 23 10.29 12.35 -3.34
N LYS A 24 9.42 11.73 -2.53
CA LYS A 24 9.86 10.89 -1.40
C LYS A 24 10.64 9.68 -1.90
N PHE A 25 10.15 8.96 -2.90
CA PHE A 25 10.85 7.79 -3.46
C PHE A 25 12.28 8.16 -3.90
N GLU A 26 12.44 9.25 -4.65
CA GLU A 26 13.74 9.73 -5.10
C GLU A 26 14.69 10.09 -3.93
N ASP A 27 14.17 10.74 -2.87
CA ASP A 27 14.95 11.05 -1.67
C ASP A 27 15.43 9.78 -0.95
N TYR A 28 14.57 8.78 -0.78
CA TYR A 28 14.93 7.51 -0.16
C TYR A 28 15.97 6.74 -0.98
N ILE A 29 15.85 6.70 -2.32
CA ILE A 29 16.84 6.08 -3.21
C ILE A 29 18.19 6.77 -3.09
N LYS A 30 18.22 8.12 -3.09
CA LYS A 30 19.47 8.89 -2.93
C LYS A 30 20.17 8.61 -1.60
N LYS A 31 19.41 8.33 -0.55
CA LYS A 31 19.91 7.94 0.77
C LYS A 31 20.34 6.46 0.86
N GLY A 32 20.28 5.71 -0.25
CA GLY A 32 20.66 4.30 -0.31
C GLY A 32 19.60 3.32 0.21
N ASN A 33 18.36 3.77 0.43
CA ASN A 33 17.29 2.90 0.92
C ASN A 33 16.72 2.03 -0.21
N ARG A 34 16.31 0.81 0.14
CA ARG A 34 15.55 -0.07 -0.76
C ARG A 34 14.06 0.24 -0.64
N ILE A 35 13.40 0.31 -1.78
CA ILE A 35 11.97 0.61 -1.88
C ILE A 35 11.28 -0.57 -2.54
N THR A 36 10.19 -1.03 -1.94
CA THR A 36 9.46 -2.22 -2.38
C THR A 36 7.98 -1.89 -2.55
N LEU A 37 7.36 -2.37 -3.62
CA LEU A 37 5.91 -2.35 -3.79
C LEU A 37 5.38 -3.76 -3.54
N GLU A 38 4.54 -3.90 -2.54
CA GLU A 38 3.91 -5.17 -2.20
C GLU A 38 2.41 -5.12 -2.47
N VAL A 39 1.89 -6.15 -3.15
CA VAL A 39 0.45 -6.32 -3.37
C VAL A 39 -0.01 -7.47 -2.50
N ILE A 40 -0.88 -7.15 -1.56
CA ILE A 40 -1.37 -8.12 -0.58
C ILE A 40 -2.67 -8.73 -1.12
N HIS A 41 -2.64 -10.05 -1.27
CA HIS A 41 -3.81 -10.83 -1.68
C HIS A 41 -4.47 -11.41 -0.44
N LEU A 42 -5.63 -10.89 -0.07
CA LEU A 42 -6.45 -11.48 0.99
C LEU A 42 -7.20 -12.68 0.40
N LYS A 43 -6.91 -13.88 0.91
CA LYS A 43 -7.70 -15.07 0.57
C LYS A 43 -8.97 -15.07 1.41
N VAL A 44 -10.09 -14.83 0.75
CA VAL A 44 -11.43 -15.01 1.30
C VAL A 44 -11.77 -16.50 1.23
N SER A 45 -11.90 -17.16 2.38
CA SER A 45 -12.44 -18.52 2.47
C SER A 45 -13.96 -18.52 2.24
N LYS A 46 -14.52 -19.62 1.72
CA LYS A 46 -15.98 -19.84 1.63
C LYS A 46 -16.54 -20.68 2.78
N GLU A 47 -15.70 -21.21 3.67
CA GLU A 47 -16.11 -22.20 4.67
C GLU A 47 -16.21 -21.62 6.09
N SER A 48 -17.45 -21.65 6.61
CA SER A 48 -17.98 -21.76 7.99
C SER A 48 -17.35 -21.04 9.20
N VAL A 49 -16.24 -20.34 9.05
CA VAL A 49 -15.70 -19.35 10.02
C VAL A 49 -16.10 -17.97 9.49
N PRO A 50 -16.28 -16.89 10.28
CA PRO A 50 -16.51 -15.55 9.72
C PRO A 50 -15.31 -15.13 8.87
N SER A 51 -15.35 -15.53 7.61
CA SER A 51 -14.35 -15.32 6.60
C SER A 51 -14.63 -13.98 5.96
N LEU A 52 -13.68 -13.06 6.07
CA LEU A 52 -13.65 -11.79 5.34
C LEU A 52 -14.04 -12.02 3.88
N THR A 53 -15.20 -11.54 3.47
CA THR A 53 -15.64 -11.54 2.08
C THR A 53 -15.13 -10.30 1.35
N ILE A 54 -15.23 -10.30 0.01
CA ILE A 54 -14.93 -9.09 -0.79
C ILE A 54 -15.89 -7.95 -0.43
N ASP A 55 -17.14 -8.28 -0.09
CA ASP A 55 -18.12 -7.27 0.33
C ASP A 55 -17.76 -6.64 1.67
N ASP A 56 -17.12 -7.38 2.57
CA ASP A 56 -16.59 -6.83 3.82
C ASP A 56 -15.49 -5.79 3.55
N LEU A 57 -14.70 -5.94 2.48
CA LEU A 57 -13.71 -4.94 2.06
C LEU A 57 -14.34 -3.66 1.49
N LYS A 58 -15.65 -3.63 1.22
CA LYS A 58 -16.35 -2.37 0.90
C LYS A 58 -16.53 -1.51 2.15
N ASN A 59 -16.55 -2.12 3.34
CA ASN A 59 -16.60 -1.39 4.60
C ASN A 59 -15.32 -0.58 4.82
N LYS A 60 -15.48 0.74 4.99
CA LYS A 60 -14.37 1.68 5.17
C LYS A 60 -13.60 1.42 6.47
N ASP A 61 -14.31 1.12 7.55
CA ASP A 61 -13.71 0.96 8.87
C ASP A 61 -12.92 -0.35 8.94
N LEU A 62 -13.46 -1.42 8.34
CA LEU A 62 -12.74 -2.68 8.22
C LEU A 62 -11.46 -2.53 7.38
N ARG A 63 -11.53 -1.82 6.24
CA ARG A 63 -10.33 -1.53 5.45
C ARG A 63 -9.28 -0.77 6.24
N LYS A 64 -9.68 0.27 6.97
CA LYS A 64 -8.76 1.03 7.83
C LYS A 64 -8.14 0.17 8.93
N ALA A 65 -8.92 -0.73 9.52
CA ALA A 65 -8.42 -1.67 10.52
C ALA A 65 -7.36 -2.60 9.92
N LEU A 66 -7.63 -3.18 8.74
CA LEU A 66 -6.69 -4.02 8.01
C LEU A 66 -5.42 -3.25 7.60
N GLU A 67 -5.55 -2.03 7.09
CA GLU A 67 -4.42 -1.14 6.79
C GLU A 67 -3.58 -0.86 8.04
N GLY A 68 -4.23 -0.61 9.18
CA GLY A 68 -3.57 -0.41 10.46
C GLY A 68 -2.75 -1.63 10.91
N LEU A 69 -3.33 -2.83 10.81
CA LEU A 69 -2.64 -4.08 11.13
C LEU A 69 -1.43 -4.31 10.22
N LEU A 70 -1.56 -4.00 8.94
CA LEU A 70 -0.45 -4.10 7.99
C LEU A 70 0.66 -3.10 8.34
N ILE A 71 0.32 -1.83 8.60
CA ILE A 71 1.29 -0.81 9.02
C ILE A 71 2.03 -1.26 10.28
N TYR A 72 1.32 -1.79 11.26
CA TYR A 72 1.92 -2.30 12.49
C TYR A 72 2.92 -3.44 12.20
N ASN A 73 2.49 -4.47 11.46
CA ASN A 73 3.34 -5.61 11.09
C ASN A 73 4.59 -5.19 10.28
N TYR A 74 4.49 -4.20 9.41
CA TYR A 74 5.64 -3.70 8.65
C TYR A 74 6.58 -2.83 9.48
N ARG A 75 6.06 -2.07 10.45
CA ARG A 75 6.89 -1.30 11.39
C ARG A 75 7.78 -2.21 12.23
N GLU A 76 7.24 -3.33 12.72
CA GLU A 76 8.03 -4.35 13.44
C GLU A 76 9.17 -4.92 12.59
N LYS A 77 9.05 -4.84 11.26
CA LYS A 77 10.08 -5.27 10.29
C LYS A 77 10.97 -4.12 9.80
N ASN A 78 10.95 -2.96 10.45
CA ASN A 78 11.70 -1.74 10.09
C ASN A 78 11.33 -1.15 8.71
N TYR A 79 10.09 -1.34 8.24
CA TYR A 79 9.61 -0.69 7.02
C TYR A 79 8.89 0.64 7.33
N ILE A 80 9.06 1.61 6.43
CA ILE A 80 8.35 2.89 6.45
C ILE A 80 7.33 2.90 5.30
N LEU A 81 6.03 3.04 5.63
CA LEU A 81 4.99 3.18 4.62
C LEU A 81 5.02 4.57 4.00
N LEU A 82 5.22 4.63 2.68
CA LEU A 82 5.30 5.88 1.92
C LEU A 82 3.95 6.34 1.38
N ASN A 83 3.08 5.40 0.98
CA ASN A 83 1.74 5.66 0.46
C ASN A 83 0.70 5.40 1.56
N LYS A 84 0.20 6.47 2.18
CA LYS A 84 -0.89 6.44 3.17
C LYS A 84 -2.18 6.92 2.52
#